data_AF-A0A848VRB6-F1
#
_entry.id   AF-A0A848VRB6-F1
#
_cell.length_a   1.000
_cell.length_b   1.000
_cell.length_c   1.000
_cell.angle_alpha   90.00
_cell.angle_beta   90.00
_cell.angle_gamma   90.00
#
_symmetry.space_group_name_H-M   'P 1'
#
loop_
_entity.id
_entity.type
_entity.pdbx_description
1 polymer ?
#
loop_
_entity_poly.entity_id
_entity_poly.type
_entity_poly.pdbx_seq_one_letter_code
_entity_poly.pdbx_strand_id
1 'polypeptide(L)'
;KDLIDQGNLVQVGAHGQMQGLAFHWEMRMLTQGGFTPHEALRSATLHGAKYLGMDGDIGSLEVGKLADLIIVDGDPLARIEDAENVTHVMVNGRLWDAMELPRGATADSW
;
A
#
# COMPACT_ATOMS: atom_id res chain seq x y z
N LYS A 1 17.91 4.57 -0.61
CA LYS A 1 18.11 3.33 0.18
C LYS A 1 18.74 3.62 1.53
N ASP A 2 19.79 4.43 1.57
CA ASP A 2 20.57 4.78 2.77
C ASP A 2 19.75 5.20 4.00
N LEU A 3 18.65 5.94 3.80
CA LEU A 3 17.75 6.34 4.90
C LEU A 3 17.15 5.14 5.64
N ILE A 4 16.63 4.14 4.91
CA ILE A 4 16.09 2.91 5.50
C ILE A 4 17.20 2.11 6.18
N ASP A 5 18.40 2.08 5.60
CA ASP A 5 19.54 1.34 6.16
C ASP A 5 20.04 1.93 7.49
N GLN A 6 19.80 3.21 7.69
CA GLN A 6 20.04 3.91 8.95
C GLN A 6 18.89 3.76 9.96
N GLY A 7 17.83 3.01 9.63
CA GLY A 7 16.67 2.79 10.48
C GLY A 7 15.61 3.89 10.43
N ASN A 8 15.68 4.81 9.47
CA ASN A 8 14.63 5.82 9.27
C ASN A 8 13.41 5.22 8.57
N LEU A 9 12.25 5.83 8.81
CA LEU A 9 11.03 5.50 8.08
C LEU A 9 11.03 6.25 6.74
N VAL A 10 10.76 5.52 5.66
CA VAL A 10 10.48 6.07 4.33
C VAL A 10 9.06 5.71 3.96
N GLN A 11 8.36 6.64 3.33
CA GLN A 11 6.98 6.49 2.91
C GLN A 11 6.82 6.70 1.42
N VAL A 12 5.77 6.09 0.87
CA VAL A 12 5.34 6.32 -0.50
C VAL A 12 4.49 7.58 -0.56
N GLY A 13 4.81 8.50 -1.48
CA GLY A 13 4.06 9.73 -1.70
C GLY A 13 3.87 9.99 -3.18
N ALA A 14 2.70 9.64 -3.71
CA ALA A 14 2.34 9.91 -5.09
C ALA A 14 1.50 11.19 -5.18
N HIS A 15 1.92 12.15 -6.01
CA HIS A 15 1.36 13.51 -6.10
C HIS A 15 -0.06 13.57 -6.72
N GLY A 16 -0.84 12.47 -6.66
CA GLY A 16 -2.26 12.41 -7.01
C GLY A 16 -2.61 12.55 -8.49
N GLN A 17 -1.60 12.67 -9.37
CA GLN A 17 -1.79 12.95 -10.81
C GLN A 17 -2.47 11.79 -11.56
N MET A 18 -2.28 10.55 -11.12
CA MET A 18 -3.09 9.39 -11.52
C MET A 18 -3.57 8.67 -10.27
N GLN A 19 -4.86 8.84 -9.96
CA GLN A 19 -5.51 8.22 -8.80
C GLN A 19 -5.31 6.69 -8.84
N GLY A 20 -4.82 6.12 -7.73
CA GLY A 20 -4.44 4.71 -7.65
C GLY A 20 -3.07 4.39 -8.26
N LEU A 21 -2.91 4.55 -9.57
CA LEU A 21 -1.71 4.06 -10.29
C LEU A 21 -0.40 4.72 -9.88
N ALA A 22 -0.41 6.04 -9.62
CA ALA A 22 0.82 6.76 -9.29
C ALA A 22 1.47 6.24 -7.99
N PHE A 23 0.67 5.72 -7.05
CA PHE A 23 1.18 5.14 -5.81
C PHE A 23 2.00 3.87 -6.05
N HIS A 24 1.55 3.01 -6.97
CA HIS A 24 2.31 1.82 -7.36
C HIS A 24 3.57 2.16 -8.17
N TRP A 25 3.52 3.21 -8.99
CA TRP A 25 4.72 3.67 -9.70
C TRP A 25 5.79 4.17 -8.76
N GLU A 26 5.41 4.88 -7.70
CA GLU A 26 6.35 5.31 -6.67
C GLU A 26 6.97 4.09 -5.95
N MET A 27 6.20 3.02 -5.70
CA MET A 27 6.78 1.76 -5.19
C MET A 27 7.81 1.15 -6.14
N ARG A 28 7.56 1.18 -7.46
CA ARG A 28 8.54 0.76 -8.48
C ARG A 28 9.78 1.66 -8.48
N MET A 29 9.62 2.96 -8.27
CA MET A 29 10.75 3.88 -8.17
C MET A 29 11.59 3.62 -6.91
N LEU A 30 10.98 3.24 -5.79
CA LEU A 30 11.73 2.81 -4.59
C LEU A 30 12.61 1.59 -4.87
N THR A 31 12.09 0.58 -5.59
CA THR A 31 12.91 -0.60 -5.94
C THR A 31 14.02 -0.28 -6.93
N GLN A 32 13.76 0.59 -7.91
CA GLN A 32 14.81 1.16 -8.78
C GLN A 32 15.86 1.93 -7.97
N GLY A 33 15.45 2.57 -6.87
CA GLY A 33 16.30 3.23 -5.88
C GLY A 33 17.01 2.30 -4.91
N GLY A 34 16.98 0.98 -5.14
CA GLY A 34 17.70 -0.04 -4.38
C GLY A 34 16.95 -0.65 -3.21
N PHE A 35 15.66 -0.37 -3.05
CA PHE A 35 14.82 -1.05 -2.06
C PHE A 35 14.52 -2.48 -2.53
N THR A 36 14.47 -3.41 -1.59
CA THR A 36 13.84 -4.71 -1.80
C THR A 36 12.32 -4.51 -1.96
N PRO A 37 11.61 -5.44 -2.63
CA PRO A 37 10.15 -5.36 -2.74
C PRO A 37 9.46 -5.32 -1.38
N HIS A 38 9.98 -6.05 -0.38
CA HIS A 38 9.47 -6.01 0.99
C HIS A 38 9.65 -4.62 1.66
N GLU A 39 10.79 -3.94 1.47
CA GLU A 39 10.99 -2.58 1.98
C GLU A 39 10.04 -1.58 1.30
N ALA A 40 9.79 -1.74 0.00
CA ALA A 40 8.82 -0.92 -0.73
C ALA A 40 7.39 -1.13 -0.18
N LEU A 41 6.97 -2.38 0.04
CA LEU A 41 5.67 -2.72 0.64
C LEU A 41 5.52 -2.12 2.05
N ARG A 42 6.57 -2.19 2.87
CA ARG A 42 6.55 -1.56 4.21
C ARG A 42 6.47 -0.04 4.14
N SER A 43 7.12 0.57 3.15
CA SER A 43 7.03 2.01 2.90
C SER A 43 5.64 2.45 2.43
N ALA A 44 4.95 1.56 1.71
CA ALA A 44 3.57 1.74 1.25
C ALA A 44 2.50 1.52 2.34
N THR A 45 2.85 0.88 3.45
CA THR A 45 1.88 0.45 4.49
C THR A 45 2.35 0.86 5.89
N LEU A 46 3.12 0.01 6.56
CA LEU A 46 3.49 0.13 7.97
C LEU A 46 4.22 1.42 8.31
N HIS A 47 5.11 1.92 7.44
CA HIS A 47 5.87 3.14 7.74
C HIS A 47 4.97 4.37 7.81
N GLY A 48 3.92 4.43 7.00
CA GLY A 48 2.94 5.50 7.09
C GLY A 48 2.07 5.43 8.32
N ALA A 49 1.60 4.22 8.66
CA ALA A 49 0.88 4.01 9.90
C ALA A 49 1.73 4.44 11.11
N LYS A 50 3.01 4.05 11.18
CA LYS A 50 3.92 4.44 12.26
C LYS A 50 4.15 5.95 12.33
N TYR A 51 4.36 6.60 11.19
CA TYR A 51 4.60 8.03 11.15
C TYR A 51 3.39 8.84 11.63
N LEU A 52 2.17 8.35 11.36
CA LEU A 52 0.91 8.94 11.80
C LEU A 52 0.49 8.50 13.21
N GLY A 53 1.22 7.59 13.86
CA GLY A 53 0.83 7.01 15.16
C GLY A 53 -0.39 6.10 15.11
N MET A 54 -0.70 5.55 13.93
CA MET A 54 -1.86 4.68 13.65
C MET A 54 -1.46 3.21 13.49
N ASP A 55 -0.22 2.83 13.78
CA ASP A 55 0.26 1.45 13.64
C ASP A 55 -0.37 0.48 14.63
N GLY A 56 -1.11 0.96 15.64
CA GLY A 56 -2.02 0.16 16.46
C GLY A 56 -3.28 -0.29 15.73
N ASP A 57 -3.72 0.46 14.71
CA ASP A 57 -5.02 0.25 14.03
C ASP A 57 -4.87 -0.23 12.59
N ILE A 58 -3.83 0.20 11.86
CA ILE A 58 -3.62 -0.08 10.42
C ILE A 58 -2.14 -0.31 10.06
N GLY A 59 -1.88 -0.65 8.79
CA GLY A 59 -0.53 -0.73 8.22
C GLY A 59 0.16 -2.10 8.32
N SER A 60 -0.42 -3.07 9.02
CA SER A 60 -0.01 -4.47 8.97
C SER A 60 -1.20 -5.42 9.21
N LEU A 61 -1.05 -6.68 8.80
CA LEU A 61 -2.08 -7.70 8.99
C LEU A 61 -1.85 -8.41 10.34
N GLU A 62 -2.49 -7.91 11.39
CA GLU A 62 -2.38 -8.41 12.77
C GLU A 62 -3.76 -8.45 13.44
N VAL A 63 -3.94 -9.38 14.38
CA VAL A 63 -5.21 -9.50 15.12
C VAL A 63 -5.46 -8.23 15.95
N GLY A 64 -6.67 -7.70 15.86
CA GLY A 64 -7.10 -6.49 16.59
C GLY A 64 -7.04 -5.20 15.76
N LYS A 65 -6.42 -5.23 14.58
CA LYS A 65 -6.38 -4.10 13.64
C LYS A 65 -7.62 -4.07 12.74
N LEU A 66 -7.84 -2.93 12.08
CA LEU A 66 -8.86 -2.81 11.05
C LEU A 66 -8.55 -3.79 9.90
N ALA A 67 -9.61 -4.41 9.37
CA ALA A 67 -9.52 -5.30 8.23
C ALA A 67 -9.47 -4.50 6.92
N ASP A 68 -8.38 -3.76 6.75
CA ASP A 68 -8.05 -2.96 5.57
C ASP A 68 -6.91 -3.62 4.81
N LEU A 69 -7.23 -4.25 3.67
CA LEU A 69 -6.25 -4.99 2.87
C LEU A 69 -6.62 -4.99 1.38
N ILE A 70 -5.63 -5.27 0.56
CA ILE A 70 -5.81 -5.52 -0.87
C ILE A 70 -5.41 -6.96 -1.20
N ILE A 71 -6.06 -7.55 -2.20
CA ILE A 71 -5.71 -8.85 -2.75
C ILE A 71 -5.19 -8.60 -4.17
N VAL A 72 -4.00 -9.11 -4.46
CA VAL A 72 -3.32 -8.93 -5.74
C VAL A 72 -3.12 -10.26 -6.45
N ASP A 73 -3.17 -10.25 -7.79
CA ASP A 73 -2.78 -11.38 -8.62
C ASP A 73 -1.29 -11.29 -8.98
N GLY A 74 -0.51 -12.28 -8.56
CA GLY A 74 0.95 -12.27 -8.65
C GLY A 74 1.64 -12.22 -7.29
N ASP A 75 2.95 -11.98 -7.29
CA ASP A 75 3.78 -11.98 -6.09
C ASP A 75 4.59 -10.67 -5.97
N PRO A 76 4.09 -9.68 -5.20
CA PRO A 76 4.78 -8.41 -5.02
C PRO A 76 6.08 -8.52 -4.22
N LEU A 77 6.38 -9.66 -3.58
CA LEU A 77 7.68 -9.92 -2.95
C LEU A 77 8.72 -10.38 -3.96
N ALA A 78 8.30 -11.05 -5.04
CA ALA A 78 9.17 -11.42 -6.15
C ALA A 78 9.32 -10.27 -7.15
N ARG A 79 8.23 -9.56 -7.46
CA ARG A 79 8.16 -8.52 -8.47
C ARG A 79 7.20 -7.41 -8.04
N ILE A 80 7.73 -6.26 -7.64
CA ILE A 80 6.93 -5.17 -7.03
C ILE A 80 5.82 -4.65 -7.97
N GLU A 81 6.00 -4.77 -9.27
CA GLU A 81 5.03 -4.42 -10.29
C GLU A 81 3.70 -5.19 -10.15
N ASP A 82 3.72 -6.40 -9.58
CA ASP A 82 2.52 -7.20 -9.31
C ASP A 82 1.58 -6.53 -8.30
N ALA A 83 2.06 -5.56 -7.51
CA ALA A 83 1.22 -4.80 -6.59
C ALA A 83 0.10 -4.02 -7.31
N GLU A 84 0.23 -3.76 -8.61
CA GLU A 84 -0.81 -3.09 -9.42
C GLU A 84 -1.98 -4.01 -9.80
N ASN A 85 -1.80 -5.33 -9.72
CA ASN A 85 -2.78 -6.30 -10.18
C ASN A 85 -3.84 -6.56 -9.08
N VAL A 86 -4.44 -5.50 -8.54
CA VAL A 86 -5.43 -5.59 -7.48
C VAL A 86 -6.71 -6.23 -8.01
N THR A 87 -7.10 -7.36 -7.41
CA THR A 87 -8.36 -8.05 -7.73
C THR A 87 -9.47 -7.70 -6.76
N HIS A 88 -9.14 -7.45 -5.50
CA HIS A 88 -10.10 -7.10 -4.47
C HIS A 88 -9.54 -6.08 -3.50
N VAL A 89 -10.44 -5.29 -2.92
CA VAL A 89 -10.14 -4.34 -1.85
C VAL A 89 -11.07 -4.64 -0.69
N MET A 90 -10.52 -4.75 0.51
CA MET A 90 -11.30 -4.85 1.74
C MET A 90 -11.14 -3.56 2.52
N VAL A 91 -12.26 -2.96 2.90
CA VAL A 91 -12.31 -1.75 3.73
C VAL A 91 -13.18 -2.05 4.94
N ASN A 92 -12.62 -1.93 6.13
CA ASN A 92 -13.26 -2.22 7.41
C ASN A 92 -14.01 -3.57 7.42
N GLY A 93 -13.40 -4.61 6.85
CA GLY A 93 -13.96 -5.96 6.78
C GLY A 93 -14.98 -6.20 5.66
N ARG A 94 -15.35 -5.18 4.88
CA ARG A 94 -16.21 -5.33 3.70
C ARG A 94 -15.36 -5.53 2.45
N LEU A 95 -15.50 -6.69 1.82
CA LEU A 95 -14.77 -7.06 0.60
C LEU A 95 -15.49 -6.54 -0.65
N TRP A 96 -14.69 -6.03 -1.59
CA TRP A 96 -15.12 -5.49 -2.87
C TRP A 96 -14.32 -6.09 -4.02
N ASP A 97 -14.98 -6.38 -5.13
CA ASP A 97 -14.31 -6.65 -6.40
C ASP A 97 -13.76 -5.33 -6.96
N ALA A 98 -12.46 -5.32 -7.30
CA ALA A 98 -11.79 -4.11 -7.76
C ALA A 98 -12.36 -3.56 -9.09
N MET A 99 -12.92 -4.43 -9.94
CA MET A 99 -13.54 -4.04 -11.21
C MET A 99 -14.94 -3.45 -11.02
N GLU A 100 -15.59 -3.71 -9.89
CA GLU A 100 -16.93 -3.23 -9.57
C GLU A 100 -16.93 -2.00 -8.64
N LEU A 101 -15.75 -1.51 -8.24
CA LEU A 101 -15.62 -0.30 -7.42
C LEU A 101 -16.28 0.90 -8.14
N PRO A 102 -17.22 1.61 -7.49
CA PRO A 102 -17.89 2.74 -8.11
C PRO A 102 -16.87 3.84 -8.46
N ARG A 103 -16.87 4.25 -9.73
CA ARG A 103 -16.05 5.38 -10.16
C ARG A 103 -16.49 6.66 -9.44
N GLY A 104 -15.59 7.23 -8.64
CA GLY A 104 -15.85 8.45 -7.87
C GLY A 104 -16.46 8.22 -6.48
N ALA A 105 -16.42 7.01 -5.95
CA ALA A 105 -16.76 6.76 -4.56
C ALA A 105 -15.85 7.56 -3.61
N THR A 106 -16.46 8.33 -2.71
CA THR A 106 -15.79 9.10 -1.66
C THR A 106 -15.84 8.33 -0.33
N ALA A 107 -15.09 8.79 0.67
CA ALA A 107 -15.12 8.19 2.02
C ALA A 107 -16.55 8.00 2.58
N ASP A 108 -17.51 8.84 2.16
CA ASP A 108 -18.91 8.81 2.62
C ASP A 108 -19.76 7.71 1.96
N SER A 109 -19.24 7.06 0.92
CA SER A 109 -19.92 5.99 0.19
C SER A 109 -19.57 4.57 0.66
N TRP A 110 -18.81 4.45 1.75
CA TRP A 110 -18.24 3.18 2.25
C TRP A 110 -18.71 2.81 3.65
#